data_AF-E9I2F1-F1
#
_entry.id   AF-E9I2F1-F1
#
_cell.length_a   1.000
_cell.length_b   1.000
_cell.length_c   1.000
_cell.angle_alpha   90.00
_cell.angle_beta   90.00
_cell.angle_gamma   90.00
#
_symmetry.space_group_name_H-M   'P 1'
#
loop_
_entity.id
_entity.type
_entity.pdbx_description
1 polymer ?
#
loop_
_entity_poly.entity_id
_entity_poly.type
_entity_poly.pdbx_seq_one_letter_code
_entity_poly.pdbx_strand_id
1 'polypeptide(L)'
;MAQSLIPALTSIDEEEEILSDLKSITDLDLLKRLRTSGKMVHTKAGKKLMESIAAKEDRDTVRALRAIYVRDFDLLEKRHDRYVQCKAPNYSQDDLDGEKDWIQAVIYDHLAILAKCDDYLALTNSRSASVVSRASSRHSSVSSRQAKIHEAERKEKEAELMLQQVEDETRRREEEDAKIREAEDYKHRVESERKQREIRDEIDLQRLSGAIMRQQLNDLTVDDQAVPTRASSLVSGLSRVSRTSSHPSLPNNATLLAQTPAASIQASTMTTTAPVTRIIATPQPQPSTVVISTVAQTQPMTTP
;
A
#
# COMPACT_ATOMS: atom_id res chain seq x y z
N MET A 1 27.13 14.51 -28.85
CA MET A 1 27.22 13.32 -27.99
C MET A 1 26.67 13.71 -26.63
N ALA A 2 25.62 13.05 -26.15
CA ALA A 2 25.08 13.31 -24.81
C ALA A 2 25.66 12.28 -23.83
N GLN A 3 26.42 12.74 -22.84
CA GLN A 3 26.86 11.88 -21.75
C GLN A 3 25.69 11.71 -20.78
N SER A 4 25.08 10.52 -20.78
CA SER A 4 24.10 10.14 -19.76
C SER A 4 24.86 9.89 -18.46
N LEU A 5 24.79 10.82 -17.49
CA LEU A 5 25.33 10.59 -16.17
C LEU A 5 24.52 9.45 -15.51
N ILE A 6 25.20 8.35 -15.23
CA ILE A 6 24.68 7.27 -14.38
C ILE A 6 24.92 7.72 -12.93
N PRO A 7 23.88 7.95 -12.11
CA PRO A 7 24.08 8.16 -10.68
C PRO A 7 24.59 6.84 -10.08
N ALA A 8 25.79 6.87 -9.50
CA ALA A 8 26.27 5.76 -8.68
C ALA A 8 25.61 5.91 -7.31
N LEU A 9 24.58 5.10 -7.04
CA LEU A 9 23.95 5.04 -5.72
C LEU A 9 24.96 4.50 -4.70
N THR A 10 25.16 5.23 -3.60
CA THR A 10 26.20 4.93 -2.61
C THR A 10 25.71 4.96 -1.16
N SER A 11 24.42 5.23 -0.91
CA SER A 11 23.81 5.20 0.42
C SER A 11 22.67 4.19 0.54
N ILE A 12 22.49 3.64 1.74
CA ILE A 12 21.38 2.74 2.07
C ILE A 12 20.05 3.52 2.17
N ASP A 13 20.08 4.74 2.70
CA ASP A 13 18.90 5.61 2.80
C ASP A 13 18.27 5.91 1.42
N GLU A 14 19.11 6.13 0.41
CA GLU A 14 18.66 6.43 -0.96
C GLU A 14 17.96 5.24 -1.63
N GLU A 15 18.30 3.99 -1.27
CA GLU A 15 17.64 2.81 -1.83
C GLU A 15 16.32 2.45 -1.10
N GLU A 16 16.17 2.83 0.18
CA GLU A 16 14.92 2.65 0.94
C GLU A 16 13.85 3.69 0.55
N GLU A 17 14.26 4.92 0.23
CA GLU A 17 13.38 5.94 -0.36
C GLU A 17 12.83 5.49 -1.74
N ILE A 18 13.70 4.96 -2.61
CA ILE A 18 13.29 4.39 -3.92
C ILE A 18 12.37 3.16 -3.75
N LEU A 19 12.53 2.36 -2.69
CA LEU A 19 11.64 1.23 -2.40
C LEU A 19 10.22 1.69 -2.02
N SER A 20 10.10 2.80 -1.30
CA SER A 20 8.80 3.39 -0.94
C SER A 20 8.03 3.85 -2.20
N ASP A 21 8.76 4.42 -3.17
CA ASP A 21 8.20 4.81 -4.47
C ASP A 21 8.07 3.66 -5.49
N LEU A 22 8.73 2.51 -5.29
CA LEU A 22 8.68 1.42 -6.27
C LEU A 22 7.25 0.93 -6.55
N LYS A 23 6.36 1.03 -5.56
CA LYS A 23 4.93 0.69 -5.69
C LYS A 23 4.09 1.79 -6.35
N SER A 24 4.55 3.04 -6.36
CA SER A 24 3.91 4.17 -7.04
C SER A 24 4.27 4.23 -8.54
N ILE A 25 5.49 3.80 -8.91
CA ILE A 25 5.95 3.77 -10.31
C ILE A 25 5.07 2.85 -11.18
N THR A 26 4.55 3.41 -12.29
CA THR A 26 3.81 2.68 -13.33
C THR A 26 4.50 2.68 -14.71
N ASP A 27 5.55 3.49 -14.92
CA ASP A 27 6.32 3.51 -16.17
C ASP A 27 7.08 2.17 -16.36
N LEU A 28 6.66 1.40 -17.35
CA LEU A 28 7.22 0.09 -17.67
C LEU A 28 8.69 0.16 -18.14
N ASP A 29 9.09 1.24 -18.83
CA ASP A 29 10.47 1.42 -19.27
C ASP A 29 11.38 1.81 -18.10
N LEU A 30 10.88 2.62 -17.16
CA LEU A 30 11.58 2.88 -15.89
C LEU A 30 11.73 1.59 -15.07
N LEU A 31 10.66 0.81 -14.90
CA LEU A 31 10.73 -0.48 -14.21
C LEU A 31 11.71 -1.45 -14.88
N LYS A 32 11.75 -1.50 -16.21
CA LYS A 32 12.73 -2.30 -16.98
C LYS A 32 14.16 -1.84 -16.74
N ARG A 33 14.41 -0.52 -16.72
CA ARG A 33 15.73 0.07 -16.38
C ARG A 33 16.13 -0.26 -14.95
N LEU A 34 15.24 -0.07 -13.97
CA LEU A 34 15.48 -0.36 -12.55
C LEU A 34 15.79 -1.84 -12.32
N ARG A 35 15.02 -2.76 -12.93
CA ARG A 35 15.24 -4.21 -12.88
C ARG A 35 16.60 -4.60 -13.49
N THR A 36 16.95 -4.03 -14.64
CA THR A 36 18.22 -4.31 -15.32
C THR A 36 19.41 -3.78 -14.52
N SER A 37 19.27 -2.59 -13.92
CA SER A 37 20.27 -2.02 -13.01
C SER A 37 20.44 -2.88 -11.75
N GLY A 38 19.33 -3.33 -11.13
CA GLY A 38 19.37 -4.26 -9.99
C GLY A 38 20.11 -5.56 -10.32
N LYS A 39 19.87 -6.16 -11.49
CA LYS A 39 20.61 -7.35 -11.94
C LYS A 39 22.11 -7.08 -12.08
N MET A 40 22.49 -5.90 -12.59
CA MET A 40 23.90 -5.49 -12.68
C MET A 40 24.54 -5.31 -11.29
N VAL A 41 23.84 -4.68 -10.34
CA VAL A 41 24.32 -4.47 -8.96
C VAL A 41 24.51 -5.81 -8.25
N HIS A 42 23.48 -6.67 -8.23
CA HIS A 42 23.54 -8.03 -7.69
C HIS A 42 24.68 -8.85 -8.30
N THR A 43 24.81 -8.86 -9.63
CA THR A 43 25.91 -9.55 -10.33
C THR A 43 27.29 -9.03 -9.89
N LYS A 44 27.43 -7.72 -9.68
CA LYS A 44 28.69 -7.09 -9.23
C LYS A 44 29.00 -7.46 -7.78
N ALA A 45 28.00 -7.47 -6.88
CA ALA A 45 28.16 -7.93 -5.51
C ALA A 45 28.55 -9.42 -5.44
N GLY A 46 27.92 -10.27 -6.26
CA GLY A 46 28.26 -11.69 -6.37
C GLY A 46 29.69 -11.93 -6.84
N LYS A 47 30.17 -11.17 -7.83
CA LYS A 47 31.58 -11.20 -8.26
C LYS A 47 32.52 -10.80 -7.13
N LYS A 48 32.27 -9.67 -6.46
CA LYS A 48 33.08 -9.19 -5.34
C LYS A 48 33.13 -10.20 -4.18
N LEU A 49 32.01 -10.85 -3.87
CA LEU A 49 31.94 -11.93 -2.87
C LEU A 49 32.81 -13.13 -3.29
N MET A 50 32.73 -13.57 -4.54
CA MET A 50 33.57 -14.66 -5.05
C MET A 50 35.06 -14.32 -5.10
N GLU A 51 35.42 -13.07 -5.43
CA GLU A 51 36.80 -12.56 -5.39
C GLU A 51 37.36 -12.57 -3.96
N SER A 52 36.57 -12.12 -2.98
CA SER A 52 36.89 -12.15 -1.54
C SER A 52 37.13 -13.57 -1.02
N ILE A 53 36.26 -14.52 -1.40
CA ILE A 53 36.42 -15.96 -1.10
C ILE A 53 37.70 -16.53 -1.74
N ALA A 54 37.97 -16.19 -3.00
CA ALA A 54 39.17 -16.66 -3.71
C ALA A 54 40.47 -16.09 -3.11
N ALA A 55 40.46 -14.83 -2.67
CA ALA A 55 41.54 -14.18 -1.93
C ALA A 55 41.70 -14.69 -0.49
N LYS A 56 40.76 -15.50 0.01
CA LYS A 56 40.70 -16.01 1.39
C LYS A 56 40.69 -14.89 2.43
N GLU A 57 39.91 -13.84 2.15
CA GLU A 57 39.71 -12.74 3.08
C GLU A 57 39.02 -13.19 4.38
N ASP A 58 39.06 -12.32 5.39
CA ASP A 58 38.48 -12.62 6.69
C ASP A 58 36.98 -12.97 6.63
N ARG A 59 36.55 -13.82 7.57
CA ARG A 59 35.17 -14.29 7.69
C ARG A 59 34.17 -13.16 7.82
N ASP A 60 34.50 -12.09 8.55
CA ASP A 60 33.56 -11.01 8.80
C ASP A 60 33.41 -10.15 7.54
N THR A 61 34.46 -9.98 6.74
CA THR A 61 34.40 -9.40 5.39
C THR A 61 33.52 -10.23 4.46
N VAL A 62 33.73 -11.56 4.40
CA VAL A 62 32.92 -12.46 3.56
C VAL A 62 31.46 -12.46 4.03
N ARG A 63 31.18 -12.43 5.34
CA ARG A 63 29.81 -12.33 5.88
C ARG A 63 29.15 -10.99 5.52
N ALA A 64 29.87 -9.88 5.59
CA ALA A 64 29.37 -8.57 5.19
C ALA A 64 29.05 -8.51 3.68
N LEU A 65 29.92 -9.07 2.83
CA LEU A 65 29.67 -9.19 1.39
C LEU A 65 28.49 -10.13 1.07
N ARG A 66 28.33 -11.23 1.80
CA ARG A 66 27.14 -12.11 1.71
C ARG A 66 25.85 -11.35 2.06
N ALA A 67 25.87 -10.52 3.10
CA ALA A 67 24.72 -9.72 3.49
C ALA A 67 24.34 -8.68 2.42
N ILE A 68 25.32 -7.99 1.81
CA ILE A 68 25.07 -7.12 0.66
C ILE A 68 24.45 -7.91 -0.50
N TYR A 69 25.07 -9.04 -0.87
CA TYR A 69 24.64 -9.85 -2.00
C TYR A 69 23.20 -10.40 -1.88
N VAL A 70 22.76 -10.73 -0.66
CA VAL A 70 21.37 -11.12 -0.38
C VAL A 70 20.42 -9.93 -0.49
N ARG A 71 20.73 -8.78 0.12
CA ARG A 71 19.87 -7.58 0.01
C ARG A 71 19.69 -7.11 -1.43
N ASP A 72 20.77 -7.16 -2.23
CA ASP A 72 20.72 -6.81 -3.66
C ASP A 72 19.82 -7.77 -4.46
N PHE A 73 19.70 -9.04 -4.03
CA PHE A 73 18.77 -10.02 -4.59
C PHE A 73 17.33 -9.71 -4.19
N ASP A 74 17.05 -9.50 -2.90
CA ASP A 74 15.70 -9.17 -2.40
C ASP A 74 15.13 -7.92 -3.09
N LEU A 75 16.00 -6.93 -3.33
CA LEU A 75 15.65 -5.69 -4.05
C LEU A 75 15.45 -5.92 -5.56
N LEU A 76 16.22 -6.83 -6.16
CA LEU A 76 16.04 -7.23 -7.56
C LEU A 76 14.73 -8.01 -7.78
N GLU A 77 14.38 -8.90 -6.86
CA GLU A 77 13.13 -9.66 -6.86
C GLU A 77 11.92 -8.70 -6.79
N LYS A 78 11.90 -7.78 -5.82
CA LYS A 78 10.86 -6.73 -5.72
C LYS A 78 10.73 -5.88 -6.99
N ARG A 79 11.86 -5.52 -7.64
CA ARG A 79 11.89 -4.79 -8.92
C ARG A 79 11.37 -5.66 -10.08
N HIS A 80 11.62 -6.97 -10.08
CA HIS A 80 11.08 -7.92 -11.05
C HIS A 80 9.57 -8.09 -10.87
N ASP A 81 9.10 -8.37 -9.66
CA ASP A 81 7.67 -8.53 -9.34
C ASP A 81 6.86 -7.30 -9.73
N ARG A 82 7.35 -6.09 -9.42
CA ARG A 82 6.67 -4.86 -9.80
C ARG A 82 6.58 -4.71 -11.32
N TYR A 83 7.66 -5.02 -12.05
CA TYR A 83 7.65 -5.01 -13.52
C TYR A 83 6.63 -6.01 -14.08
N VAL A 84 6.59 -7.24 -13.56
CA VAL A 84 5.62 -8.28 -13.97
C VAL A 84 4.19 -7.83 -13.66
N GLN A 85 3.93 -7.28 -12.47
CA GLN A 85 2.60 -6.75 -12.10
C GLN A 85 2.14 -5.60 -13.02
N CYS A 86 3.04 -4.72 -13.45
CA CYS A 86 2.70 -3.63 -14.38
C CYS A 86 2.57 -4.11 -15.84
N LYS A 87 3.31 -5.14 -16.24
CA LYS A 87 3.15 -5.80 -17.55
C LYS A 87 1.93 -6.74 -17.60
N ALA A 88 1.38 -7.12 -16.43
CA ALA A 88 0.29 -8.09 -16.24
C ALA A 88 -0.86 -8.02 -17.27
N PRO A 89 -1.40 -6.82 -17.63
CA PRO A 89 -2.53 -6.73 -18.57
C PRO A 89 -2.20 -7.09 -20.03
N ASN A 90 -0.91 -7.16 -20.39
CA ASN A 90 -0.44 -7.27 -21.78
C ASN A 90 0.35 -8.56 -22.07
N TYR A 91 0.27 -9.58 -21.23
CA TYR A 91 1.05 -10.81 -21.40
C TYR A 91 0.49 -11.75 -22.48
N SER A 92 1.36 -12.17 -23.41
CA SER A 92 1.25 -13.51 -24.00
C SER A 92 1.67 -14.58 -22.97
N GLN A 93 1.28 -15.84 -23.21
CA GLN A 93 1.83 -16.98 -22.46
C GLN A 93 3.37 -17.04 -22.61
N ASP A 94 3.88 -16.80 -23.82
CA ASP A 94 5.33 -16.79 -24.10
C ASP A 94 6.06 -15.68 -23.34
N ASP A 95 5.41 -14.52 -23.15
CA ASP A 95 5.96 -13.44 -22.33
C ASP A 95 6.02 -13.85 -20.84
N LEU A 96 5.03 -14.60 -20.32
CA LEU A 96 5.03 -15.06 -18.93
C LEU A 96 6.14 -16.08 -18.70
N ASP A 97 6.29 -17.02 -19.62
CA ASP A 97 7.29 -18.09 -19.51
C ASP A 97 8.72 -17.53 -19.70
N GLY A 98 8.92 -16.58 -20.61
CA GLY A 98 10.19 -15.86 -20.74
C GLY A 98 10.58 -15.03 -19.50
N GLU A 99 9.61 -14.46 -18.78
CA GLU A 99 9.89 -13.74 -17.53
C GLU A 99 10.15 -14.70 -16.34
N LYS A 100 9.48 -15.87 -16.29
CA LYS A 100 9.81 -16.96 -15.35
C LYS A 100 11.23 -17.47 -15.57
N ASP A 101 11.60 -17.78 -16.82
CA ASP A 101 12.94 -18.25 -17.17
C ASP A 101 14.01 -17.22 -16.78
N TRP A 102 13.71 -15.92 -16.96
CA TRP A 102 14.62 -14.84 -16.57
C TRP A 102 14.89 -14.79 -15.07
N ILE A 103 13.86 -14.85 -14.22
CA ILE A 103 14.05 -14.81 -12.76
C ILE A 103 14.62 -16.13 -12.23
N GLN A 104 14.20 -17.27 -12.81
CA GLN A 104 14.71 -18.59 -12.46
C GLN A 104 16.21 -18.71 -12.74
N ALA A 105 16.72 -18.16 -13.84
CA ALA A 105 18.15 -18.10 -14.10
C ALA A 105 18.92 -17.27 -13.04
N VAL A 106 18.35 -16.13 -12.60
CA VAL A 106 18.96 -15.31 -11.54
C VAL A 106 18.95 -16.04 -10.19
N ILE A 107 17.88 -16.78 -9.87
CA ILE A 107 17.79 -17.63 -8.67
C ILE A 107 18.86 -18.72 -8.69
N TYR A 108 19.06 -19.41 -9.82
CA TYR A 108 20.10 -20.44 -9.96
C TYR A 108 21.51 -19.88 -9.72
N ASP A 109 21.86 -18.76 -10.35
CA ASP A 109 23.15 -18.09 -10.13
C ASP A 109 23.33 -17.64 -8.66
N HIS A 110 22.25 -17.13 -8.05
CA HIS A 110 22.24 -16.67 -6.66
C HIS A 110 22.52 -17.80 -5.67
N LEU A 111 21.78 -18.90 -5.77
CA LEU A 111 21.98 -20.07 -4.92
C LEU A 111 23.36 -20.71 -5.13
N ALA A 112 23.87 -20.74 -6.36
CA ALA A 112 25.20 -21.28 -6.66
C ALA A 112 26.35 -20.45 -6.06
N ILE A 113 26.18 -19.14 -5.90
CA ILE A 113 27.16 -18.27 -5.20
C ILE A 113 27.00 -18.40 -3.69
N LEU A 114 25.77 -18.44 -3.16
CA LEU A 114 25.54 -18.64 -1.73
C LEU A 114 26.11 -19.98 -1.22
N ALA A 115 25.92 -21.08 -1.96
CA ALA A 115 26.48 -22.38 -1.59
C ALA A 115 28.00 -22.34 -1.41
N LYS A 116 28.74 -21.70 -2.35
CA LYS A 116 30.20 -21.55 -2.26
C LYS A 116 30.64 -20.66 -1.09
N CYS A 117 29.85 -19.65 -0.76
CA CYS A 117 30.08 -18.80 0.42
C CYS A 117 29.87 -19.58 1.72
N ASP A 118 28.79 -20.36 1.79
CA ASP A 118 28.46 -21.16 2.96
C ASP A 118 29.47 -22.31 3.16
N ASP A 119 29.99 -22.93 2.09
CA ASP A 119 31.12 -23.87 2.14
C ASP A 119 32.40 -23.23 2.72
N TYR A 120 32.75 -22.02 2.27
CA TYR A 120 33.91 -21.27 2.78
C TYR A 120 33.75 -20.93 4.28
N LEU A 121 32.56 -20.48 4.68
CA LEU A 121 32.22 -20.18 6.06
C LEU A 121 32.10 -21.45 6.93
N ALA A 122 31.73 -22.60 6.36
CA ALA A 122 31.74 -23.88 7.06
C ALA A 122 33.17 -24.37 7.31
N LEU A 123 34.01 -24.41 6.27
CA LEU A 123 35.40 -24.88 6.36
C LEU A 123 36.21 -24.07 7.39
N THR A 124 36.05 -22.75 7.39
CA THR A 124 36.77 -21.85 8.32
C THR A 124 36.27 -21.90 9.77
N ASN A 125 35.11 -22.52 10.07
CA ASN A 125 34.69 -22.77 11.47
C ASN A 125 35.58 -23.82 12.15
N SER A 126 36.07 -24.81 11.40
CA SER A 126 36.78 -25.97 11.95
C SER A 126 38.13 -25.62 12.59
N ARG A 127 38.77 -24.52 12.17
CA ARG A 127 40.14 -24.18 12.55
C ARG A 127 40.29 -23.67 14.00
N SER A 128 39.20 -23.19 14.61
CA SER A 128 39.22 -22.60 15.96
C SER A 128 38.98 -23.61 17.09
N ALA A 129 38.59 -24.85 16.79
CA ALA A 129 38.28 -25.88 17.79
C ALA A 129 39.49 -26.78 18.17
N SER A 130 40.64 -26.64 17.50
CA SER A 130 41.78 -27.59 17.60
C SER A 130 42.86 -27.19 18.62
N VAL A 131 42.64 -26.19 19.48
CA VAL A 131 43.65 -25.72 20.46
C VAL A 131 43.09 -25.57 21.88
N VAL A 132 42.21 -26.48 22.33
CA VAL A 132 41.99 -26.69 23.78
C VAL A 132 41.87 -28.17 24.11
N SER A 133 43.01 -28.79 24.46
CA SER A 133 43.00 -29.89 25.43
C SER A 133 44.34 -30.06 26.12
N ARG A 134 44.26 -30.23 27.45
CA ARG A 134 45.29 -30.82 28.33
C ARG A 134 46.41 -29.92 28.85
N ALA A 135 46.04 -28.92 29.65
CA ALA A 135 46.82 -28.56 30.84
C ALA A 135 45.86 -28.27 32.03
N SER A 136 45.68 -29.26 32.91
CA SER A 136 44.96 -29.06 34.17
C SER A 136 45.90 -28.42 35.19
N SER A 137 45.58 -27.22 35.67
CA SER A 137 46.26 -26.60 36.82
C SER A 137 45.22 -26.04 37.79
N ARG A 138 45.18 -26.62 39.00
CA ARG A 138 44.07 -26.48 39.97
C ARG A 138 44.21 -25.26 40.89
N HIS A 139 44.63 -24.10 40.35
CA HIS A 139 44.98 -22.92 41.16
C HIS A 139 44.30 -21.59 40.76
N SER A 140 43.31 -21.58 39.85
CA SER A 140 42.59 -20.35 39.44
C SER A 140 41.06 -20.51 39.46
N SER A 141 40.50 -20.94 40.59
CA SER A 141 39.09 -21.36 40.70
C SER A 141 38.09 -20.26 41.07
N VAL A 142 38.53 -19.16 41.70
CA VAL A 142 37.63 -18.10 42.21
C VAL A 142 37.37 -17.02 41.16
N SER A 143 38.44 -16.40 40.63
CA SER A 143 38.33 -15.34 39.60
C SER A 143 37.60 -15.81 38.33
N SER A 144 37.88 -17.04 37.87
CA SER A 144 37.20 -17.63 36.71
C SER A 144 35.69 -17.89 36.94
N ARG A 145 35.26 -18.15 38.18
CA ARG A 145 33.83 -18.25 38.52
C ARG A 145 33.18 -16.87 38.56
N GLN A 146 33.84 -15.89 39.17
CA GLN A 146 33.36 -14.50 39.23
C GLN A 146 33.13 -13.91 37.83
N ALA A 147 34.07 -14.13 36.90
CA ALA A 147 33.96 -13.68 35.51
C ALA A 147 32.76 -14.30 34.78
N LYS A 148 32.48 -15.59 35.01
CA LYS A 148 31.30 -16.27 34.42
C LYS A 148 29.98 -15.76 35.00
N ILE A 149 29.93 -15.38 36.27
CA ILE A 149 28.73 -14.81 36.89
C ILE A 149 28.41 -13.44 36.25
N HIS A 150 29.39 -12.54 36.17
CA HIS A 150 29.17 -11.23 35.53
C HIS A 150 28.90 -11.32 34.02
N GLU A 151 29.39 -12.37 33.33
CA GLU A 151 28.99 -12.64 31.95
C GLU A 151 27.53 -13.08 31.83
N ALA A 152 27.04 -13.90 32.78
CA ALA A 152 25.65 -14.34 32.83
C ALA A 152 24.71 -13.17 33.18
N GLU A 153 25.01 -12.37 34.21
CA GLU A 153 24.22 -11.19 34.61
C GLU A 153 24.04 -10.18 33.46
N ARG A 154 25.07 -9.99 32.63
CA ARG A 154 24.97 -9.12 31.45
C ARG A 154 24.07 -9.72 30.37
N LYS A 155 24.15 -11.02 30.12
CA LYS A 155 23.28 -11.72 29.14
C LYS A 155 21.83 -11.77 29.59
N GLU A 156 21.59 -11.86 30.90
CA GLU A 156 20.26 -11.77 31.50
C GLU A 156 19.63 -10.38 31.26
N LYS A 157 20.36 -9.30 31.54
CA LYS A 157 19.90 -7.92 31.25
C LYS A 157 19.70 -7.64 29.76
N GLU A 158 20.51 -8.24 28.90
CA GLU A 158 20.34 -8.15 27.44
C GLU A 158 19.03 -8.85 26.99
N ALA A 159 18.73 -10.02 27.55
CA ALA A 159 17.48 -10.74 27.29
C ALA A 159 16.24 -10.04 27.87
N GLU A 160 16.36 -9.42 29.05
CA GLU A 160 15.30 -8.63 29.69
C GLU A 160 14.91 -7.42 28.85
N LEU A 161 15.90 -6.68 28.32
CA LEU A 161 15.67 -5.55 27.42
C LEU A 161 15.02 -6.00 26.10
N MET A 162 15.48 -7.11 25.51
CA MET A 162 14.84 -7.70 24.33
C MET A 162 13.38 -8.10 24.58
N LEU A 163 13.07 -8.64 25.77
CA LEU A 163 11.70 -9.00 26.14
C LEU A 163 10.82 -7.74 26.29
N GLN A 164 11.32 -6.70 26.96
CA GLN A 164 10.63 -5.43 27.10
C GLN A 164 10.35 -4.77 25.73
N GLN A 165 11.32 -4.80 24.81
CA GLN A 165 11.14 -4.27 23.46
C GLN A 165 10.05 -5.02 22.69
N VAL A 166 9.98 -6.36 22.84
CA VAL A 166 8.91 -7.17 22.25
C VAL A 166 7.55 -6.83 22.87
N GLU A 167 7.47 -6.70 24.20
CA GLU A 167 6.23 -6.36 24.90
C GLU A 167 5.68 -4.98 24.48
N ASP A 168 6.55 -3.96 24.45
CA ASP A 168 6.20 -2.61 23.99
C ASP A 168 5.71 -2.59 22.52
N GLU A 169 6.37 -3.36 21.64
CA GLU A 169 6.00 -3.49 20.22
C GLU A 169 4.72 -4.33 20.01
N THR A 170 4.42 -5.30 20.89
CA THR A 170 3.12 -5.98 20.89
C THR A 170 2.00 -5.05 21.35
N ARG A 171 2.20 -4.27 22.42
CA ARG A 171 1.23 -3.28 22.90
C ARG A 171 0.91 -2.24 21.83
N ARG A 172 1.93 -1.75 21.11
CA ARG A 172 1.76 -0.83 19.97
C ARG A 172 0.87 -1.42 18.86
N ARG A 173 1.03 -2.71 18.53
CA ARG A 173 0.14 -3.38 17.55
C ARG A 173 -1.28 -3.53 18.06
N GLU A 174 -1.49 -3.88 19.33
CA GLU A 174 -2.83 -4.01 19.91
C GLU A 174 -3.59 -2.67 19.89
N GLU A 175 -2.90 -1.54 20.14
CA GLU A 175 -3.48 -0.20 20.01
C GLU A 175 -3.87 0.15 18.56
N GLU A 176 -3.06 -0.24 17.57
CA GLU A 176 -3.38 -0.06 16.14
C GLU A 176 -4.56 -0.92 15.69
N ASP A 177 -4.60 -2.20 16.08
CA ASP A 177 -5.70 -3.13 15.76
C ASP A 177 -7.01 -2.71 16.45
N ALA A 178 -6.95 -2.17 17.67
CA ALA A 178 -8.12 -1.61 18.35
C ALA A 178 -8.70 -0.41 17.59
N LYS A 179 -7.84 0.48 17.07
CA LYS A 179 -8.23 1.65 16.29
C LYS A 179 -8.84 1.29 14.93
N ILE A 180 -8.33 0.23 14.27
CA ILE A 180 -8.93 -0.31 13.04
C ILE A 180 -10.36 -0.81 13.33
N ARG A 181 -10.54 -1.60 14.39
CA ARG A 181 -11.84 -2.14 14.81
C ARG A 181 -12.86 -1.05 15.13
N GLU A 182 -12.46 0.00 15.85
CA GLU A 182 -13.32 1.15 16.15
C GLU A 182 -13.79 1.88 14.87
N ALA A 183 -12.89 2.03 13.88
CA ALA A 183 -13.24 2.66 12.61
C ALA A 183 -14.23 1.82 11.78
N GLU A 184 -14.12 0.50 11.83
CA GLU A 184 -15.07 -0.43 11.20
C GLU A 184 -16.46 -0.38 11.87
N ASP A 185 -16.50 -0.41 13.21
CA ASP A 185 -17.74 -0.26 13.99
C ASP A 185 -18.42 1.11 13.73
N TYR A 186 -17.63 2.18 13.64
CA TYR A 186 -18.14 3.51 13.28
C TYR A 186 -18.77 3.50 11.88
N LYS A 187 -18.08 2.93 10.89
CA LYS A 187 -18.58 2.82 9.51
C LYS A 187 -19.89 2.02 9.46
N HIS A 188 -19.93 0.85 10.10
CA HIS A 188 -21.13 0.01 10.16
C HIS A 188 -22.31 0.73 10.80
N ARG A 189 -22.06 1.51 11.87
CA ARG A 189 -23.08 2.35 12.51
C ARG A 189 -23.63 3.41 11.55
N VAL A 190 -22.77 4.17 10.86
CA VAL A 190 -23.16 5.20 9.89
C VAL A 190 -23.96 4.61 8.72
N GLU A 191 -23.55 3.46 8.19
CA GLU A 191 -24.29 2.75 7.13
C GLU A 191 -25.67 2.29 7.61
N SER A 192 -25.77 1.76 8.84
CA SER A 192 -27.05 1.35 9.42
C SER A 192 -28.01 2.53 9.64
N GLU A 193 -27.47 3.68 10.07
CA GLU A 193 -28.27 4.90 10.28
C GLU A 193 -28.76 5.48 8.95
N ARG A 194 -27.88 5.54 7.93
CA ARG A 194 -28.26 5.96 6.58
C ARG A 194 -29.40 5.11 6.02
N LYS A 195 -29.31 3.79 6.15
CA LYS A 195 -30.35 2.86 5.71
C LYS A 195 -31.66 3.02 6.49
N GLN A 196 -31.61 3.36 7.79
CA GLN A 196 -32.82 3.68 8.55
C GLN A 196 -33.48 5.00 8.12
N ARG A 197 -32.71 6.02 7.70
CA ARG A 197 -33.29 7.25 7.14
C ARG A 197 -33.96 6.97 5.80
N GLU A 198 -33.30 6.25 4.89
CA GLU A 198 -33.85 5.84 3.59
C GLU A 198 -35.19 5.08 3.74
N ILE A 199 -35.27 4.11 4.66
CA ILE A 199 -36.53 3.39 4.95
C ILE A 199 -37.63 4.32 5.48
N ARG A 200 -37.27 5.33 6.29
CA ARG A 200 -38.23 6.30 6.84
C ARG A 200 -38.76 7.23 5.76
N ASP A 201 -37.88 7.75 4.92
CA ASP A 201 -38.22 8.67 3.83
C ASP A 201 -39.15 7.97 2.81
N GLU A 202 -38.89 6.69 2.51
CA GLU A 202 -39.76 5.85 1.68
C GLU A 202 -41.14 5.61 2.31
N ILE A 203 -41.20 5.32 3.63
CA ILE A 203 -42.48 5.18 4.35
C ILE A 203 -43.30 6.48 4.31
N ASP A 204 -42.66 7.63 4.50
CA ASP A 204 -43.35 8.92 4.50
C ASP A 204 -43.76 9.35 3.07
N LEU A 205 -42.99 8.98 2.04
CA LEU A 205 -43.39 9.12 0.63
C LEU A 205 -44.63 8.28 0.30
N GLN A 206 -44.66 7.01 0.73
CA GLN A 206 -45.82 6.13 0.54
C GLN A 206 -47.06 6.65 1.29
N ARG A 207 -46.90 7.18 2.51
CA ARG A 207 -47.97 7.83 3.28
C ARG A 207 -48.52 9.06 2.57
N LEU A 208 -47.65 9.92 2.03
CA LEU A 208 -48.03 11.12 1.28
C LEU A 208 -48.77 10.76 0.00
N SER A 209 -48.24 9.82 -0.80
CA SER A 209 -48.90 9.29 -2.00
C SER A 209 -50.31 8.74 -1.67
N GLY A 210 -50.42 7.94 -0.61
CA GLY A 210 -51.70 7.44 -0.12
C GLY A 210 -52.66 8.54 0.34
N ALA A 211 -52.16 9.64 0.92
CA ALA A 211 -52.98 10.79 1.31
C ALA A 211 -53.50 11.57 0.10
N ILE A 212 -52.65 11.79 -0.92
CA ILE A 212 -53.03 12.44 -2.18
C ILE A 212 -54.12 11.63 -2.90
N MET A 213 -53.96 10.30 -3.02
CA MET A 213 -54.99 9.45 -3.64
C MET A 213 -56.33 9.51 -2.89
N ARG A 214 -56.32 9.54 -1.55
CA ARG A 214 -57.56 9.71 -0.75
C ARG A 214 -58.19 11.09 -0.94
N GLN A 215 -57.38 12.15 -1.05
CA GLN A 215 -57.86 13.49 -1.33
C GLN A 215 -58.57 13.55 -2.69
N GLN A 216 -57.94 13.02 -3.74
CA GLN A 216 -58.51 12.94 -5.09
C GLN A 216 -59.85 12.18 -5.13
N LEU A 217 -59.97 11.08 -4.37
CA LEU A 217 -61.22 10.33 -4.24
C LEU A 217 -62.31 11.12 -3.49
N ASN A 218 -61.95 11.89 -2.46
CA ASN A 218 -62.90 12.74 -1.75
C ASN A 218 -63.38 13.90 -2.64
N ASP A 219 -62.47 14.57 -3.36
CA ASP A 219 -62.82 15.70 -4.24
C ASP A 219 -63.75 15.26 -5.39
N LEU A 220 -63.61 14.02 -5.87
CA LEU A 220 -64.52 13.40 -6.85
C LEU A 220 -65.91 13.01 -6.28
N THR A 221 -66.09 12.99 -4.96
CA THR A 221 -67.36 12.58 -4.31
C THR A 221 -68.10 13.72 -3.62
N VAL A 222 -67.47 14.90 -3.48
CA VAL A 222 -68.08 16.10 -2.91
C VAL A 222 -69.09 16.77 -3.88
N ASP A 223 -68.95 16.55 -5.19
CA ASP A 223 -69.78 17.21 -6.22
C ASP A 223 -71.17 16.56 -6.45
N ASP A 224 -71.49 15.45 -5.76
CA ASP A 224 -72.77 14.71 -5.92
C ASP A 224 -73.64 14.67 -4.65
N GLN A 225 -73.34 15.51 -3.63
CA GLN A 225 -74.17 15.61 -2.42
C GLN A 225 -74.47 17.05 -1.99
N ALA A 226 -75.30 17.70 -2.81
CA ALA A 226 -76.04 18.90 -2.41
C ALA A 226 -77.54 18.79 -2.79
N VAL A 227 -78.32 18.03 -2.01
CA VAL A 227 -79.72 18.34 -1.58
C VAL A 227 -80.33 17.11 -0.87
N PRO A 228 -80.85 17.25 0.36
CA PRO A 228 -81.69 16.25 0.99
C PRO A 228 -83.19 16.56 0.76
N THR A 229 -84.01 15.56 0.39
CA THR A 229 -85.33 15.23 1.01
C THR A 229 -86.22 14.31 0.15
N ARG A 230 -86.59 13.15 0.72
CA ARG A 230 -87.75 12.26 0.43
C ARG A 230 -88.06 11.82 -1.02
N ALA A 231 -88.02 10.50 -1.23
CA ALA A 231 -89.25 9.70 -1.33
C ALA A 231 -89.00 8.26 -0.84
N SER A 232 -90.02 7.60 -0.29
CA SER A 232 -89.92 6.27 0.33
C SER A 232 -89.99 5.13 -0.71
N SER A 233 -89.26 4.04 -0.46
CA SER A 233 -89.72 2.70 -0.82
C SER A 233 -89.14 1.64 0.12
N LEU A 234 -89.96 0.66 0.49
CA LEU A 234 -89.61 -0.44 1.39
C LEU A 234 -89.27 -1.69 0.55
N VAL A 235 -88.22 -2.43 0.93
CA VAL A 235 -88.24 -3.90 0.88
C VAL A 235 -87.21 -4.46 1.86
N SER A 236 -87.61 -5.46 2.64
CA SER A 236 -86.82 -6.06 3.70
C SER A 236 -85.94 -7.21 3.19
N GLY A 237 -84.73 -7.34 3.73
CA GLY A 237 -83.81 -8.46 3.45
C GLY A 237 -82.85 -8.74 4.62
N LEU A 238 -83.22 -9.69 5.48
CA LEU A 238 -82.48 -10.24 6.63
C LEU A 238 -80.94 -10.34 6.42
N SER A 239 -80.12 -9.82 7.35
CA SER A 239 -79.48 -10.54 8.49
C SER A 239 -78.23 -11.35 8.07
N ARG A 240 -77.12 -11.49 8.83
CA ARG A 240 -76.79 -11.29 10.27
C ARG A 240 -75.23 -11.24 10.39
N VAL A 241 -74.56 -10.44 11.23
CA VAL A 241 -73.96 -10.70 12.58
C VAL A 241 -72.87 -9.59 12.71
N SER A 242 -72.95 -8.61 13.63
CA SER A 242 -72.26 -8.55 14.96
C SER A 242 -70.71 -8.75 14.91
N ARG A 243 -69.85 -8.04 15.69
CA ARG A 243 -70.04 -7.25 16.93
C ARG A 243 -68.80 -6.38 17.27
N THR A 244 -69.01 -5.28 18.00
CA THR A 244 -68.11 -4.60 19.00
C THR A 244 -66.62 -4.34 18.64
N SER A 245 -66.16 -3.09 18.51
CA SER A 245 -65.94 -2.08 19.58
C SER A 245 -64.80 -2.38 20.55
N SER A 246 -63.70 -1.61 20.49
CA SER A 246 -63.09 -0.86 21.64
C SER A 246 -61.85 -0.05 21.22
N HIS A 247 -61.96 1.27 21.25
CA HIS A 247 -60.85 2.23 21.52
C HIS A 247 -61.08 2.78 22.95
N PRO A 248 -60.11 3.37 23.69
CA PRO A 248 -59.02 4.26 23.25
C PRO A 248 -57.65 3.83 23.87
N SER A 249 -56.62 4.64 24.18
CA SER A 249 -56.37 6.11 24.16
C SER A 249 -54.85 6.41 24.17
N LEU A 250 -54.45 7.57 23.63
CA LEU A 250 -53.21 8.27 23.98
C LEU A 250 -53.53 9.75 24.28
N PRO A 251 -53.27 10.27 25.49
CA PRO A 251 -53.50 11.68 25.81
C PRO A 251 -52.26 12.56 25.56
N ASN A 252 -52.35 13.37 24.50
CA ASN A 252 -52.17 14.83 24.47
C ASN A 252 -51.09 15.59 25.30
N ASN A 253 -50.53 16.61 24.62
CA ASN A 253 -50.00 17.91 25.11
C ASN A 253 -48.67 17.91 25.90
N ALA A 254 -47.79 18.93 25.82
CA ALA A 254 -47.59 20.09 24.92
C ALA A 254 -46.12 20.59 25.16
N THR A 255 -45.45 21.42 24.35
CA THR A 255 -45.64 22.90 24.31
C THR A 255 -44.68 23.58 23.30
N LEU A 256 -45.21 24.65 22.70
CA LEU A 256 -44.67 25.73 21.84
C LEU A 256 -43.15 26.02 21.69
N LEU A 257 -42.71 26.11 20.42
CA LEU A 257 -42.51 27.35 19.62
C LEU A 257 -41.37 28.36 19.96
N ALA A 258 -40.34 28.40 19.10
CA ALA A 258 -39.60 29.62 18.66
C ALA A 258 -38.77 29.27 17.38
N GLN A 259 -39.28 29.55 16.17
CA GLN A 259 -38.95 30.69 15.30
C GLN A 259 -37.50 30.76 14.76
N THR A 260 -37.37 30.44 13.47
CA THR A 260 -36.24 30.68 12.55
C THR A 260 -36.22 32.15 12.08
N PRO A 261 -35.11 32.69 11.49
CA PRO A 261 -34.93 32.55 10.04
C PRO A 261 -33.48 32.39 9.52
N ALA A 262 -33.41 32.01 8.24
CA ALA A 262 -32.24 31.64 7.43
C ALA A 262 -31.22 32.74 7.11
N ALA A 263 -30.03 32.35 6.62
CA ALA A 263 -29.52 32.80 5.31
C ALA A 263 -28.27 32.02 4.78
N SER A 264 -28.32 31.72 3.48
CA SER A 264 -27.26 31.65 2.47
C SER A 264 -25.92 30.92 2.69
N ILE A 265 -25.61 30.03 1.74
CA ILE A 265 -24.28 29.50 1.44
C ILE A 265 -23.48 30.54 0.62
N GLN A 266 -22.19 30.71 0.92
CA GLN A 266 -21.20 31.11 -0.10
C GLN A 266 -19.81 30.56 0.26
N ALA A 267 -19.12 29.99 -0.72
CA ALA A 267 -17.79 29.40 -0.55
C ALA A 267 -16.71 30.49 -0.43
N SER A 268 -15.76 30.30 0.49
CA SER A 268 -14.52 31.09 0.51
C SER A 268 -13.37 30.31 -0.11
N THR A 269 -12.76 30.89 -1.13
CA THR A 269 -11.56 30.39 -1.79
C THR A 269 -10.34 30.55 -0.89
N MET A 270 -9.51 29.50 -0.80
CA MET A 270 -8.22 29.56 -0.10
C MET A 270 -7.15 30.24 -0.95
N THR A 271 -6.34 31.06 -0.28
CA THR A 271 -5.30 31.90 -0.90
C THR A 271 -4.01 31.11 -1.10
N THR A 272 -3.68 30.75 -2.35
CA THR A 272 -2.37 30.19 -2.70
C THR A 272 -1.37 31.31 -2.96
N THR A 273 -0.37 31.46 -2.09
CA THR A 273 0.78 32.34 -2.31
C THR A 273 1.78 31.64 -3.24
N ALA A 274 2.01 32.22 -4.42
CA ALA A 274 3.04 31.75 -5.36
C ALA A 274 4.38 32.48 -5.15
N PRO A 275 5.53 31.77 -5.14
CA PRO A 275 6.83 32.42 -5.15
C PRO A 275 7.16 32.98 -6.55
N VAL A 276 7.57 34.24 -6.59
CA VAL A 276 7.98 34.95 -7.80
C VAL A 276 9.35 34.46 -8.27
N THR A 277 9.44 33.90 -9.47
CA THR A 277 10.72 33.72 -10.19
C THR A 277 10.73 34.55 -11.46
N ARG A 278 11.72 35.44 -11.56
CA ARG A 278 11.84 36.50 -12.57
C ARG A 278 12.34 35.93 -13.91
N ILE A 279 11.47 35.85 -14.92
CA ILE A 279 11.87 35.57 -16.31
C ILE A 279 12.33 36.89 -16.96
N ILE A 280 13.54 36.91 -17.53
CA ILE A 280 14.03 38.03 -18.34
C ILE A 280 13.98 37.64 -19.83
N ALA A 281 13.48 38.58 -20.62
CA ALA A 281 13.19 38.59 -22.05
C ALA A 281 14.04 37.72 -23.00
N THR A 282 13.34 37.13 -23.98
CA THR A 282 13.85 36.79 -25.31
C THR A 282 14.04 38.04 -26.17
N PRO A 283 14.83 37.94 -27.26
CA PRO A 283 14.28 38.40 -28.53
C PRO A 283 14.56 37.46 -29.74
N GLN A 284 13.47 37.16 -30.45
CA GLN A 284 13.28 37.10 -31.92
C GLN A 284 14.29 36.36 -32.85
N PRO A 285 13.79 35.54 -33.82
CA PRO A 285 14.64 34.83 -34.79
C PRO A 285 14.90 35.62 -36.08
N GLN A 286 16.04 35.35 -36.74
CA GLN A 286 16.21 35.51 -38.19
C GLN A 286 17.02 34.33 -38.80
N PRO A 287 16.73 33.93 -40.05
CA PRO A 287 17.49 32.90 -40.75
C PRO A 287 18.69 33.51 -41.49
N SER A 288 19.76 32.74 -41.66
CA SER A 288 20.80 33.06 -42.65
C SER A 288 21.45 31.80 -43.21
N THR A 289 21.17 31.55 -44.48
CA THR A 289 21.80 30.52 -45.32
C THR A 289 23.25 30.90 -45.61
N VAL A 290 24.19 29.98 -45.38
CA VAL A 290 25.47 29.99 -46.11
C VAL A 290 25.74 28.57 -46.62
N VAL A 291 25.81 28.46 -47.94
CA VAL A 291 26.26 27.27 -48.67
C VAL A 291 27.75 27.41 -48.94
N ILE A 292 28.57 26.43 -48.56
CA ILE A 292 29.81 26.13 -49.28
C ILE A 292 29.92 24.61 -49.45
N SER A 293 29.84 24.17 -50.71
CA SER A 293 30.18 22.81 -51.11
C SER A 293 31.68 22.66 -51.30
N THR A 294 32.24 21.51 -50.92
CA THR A 294 33.39 20.94 -51.64
C THR A 294 33.19 19.45 -51.82
N VAL A 295 33.28 19.03 -53.08
CA VAL A 295 33.09 17.65 -53.54
C VAL A 295 34.43 16.92 -53.50
N ALA A 296 34.44 15.68 -53.01
CA ALA A 296 35.51 14.72 -53.30
C ALA A 296 34.88 13.32 -53.43
N GLN A 297 34.67 12.91 -54.67
CA GLN A 297 34.10 11.63 -55.08
C GLN A 297 35.24 10.73 -55.57
N THR A 298 35.44 9.55 -54.99
CA THR A 298 36.18 8.45 -55.65
C THR A 298 35.77 7.08 -55.14
N GLN A 299 36.01 6.07 -55.97
CA GLN A 299 35.32 4.77 -56.03
C GLN A 299 35.95 3.65 -55.19
N PRO A 300 35.24 2.52 -54.99
CA PRO A 300 35.81 1.30 -54.42
C PRO A 300 36.73 0.57 -55.41
N MET A 301 37.68 -0.21 -54.88
CA MET A 301 38.51 -1.16 -55.62
C MET A 301 38.45 -2.53 -54.94
N THR A 302 38.19 -3.57 -55.74
CA THR A 302 38.20 -4.99 -55.38
C THR A 302 39.56 -5.65 -55.66
N THR A 303 39.74 -6.88 -55.14
CA THR A 303 40.63 -7.95 -55.66
C THR A 303 42.15 -7.74 -55.50
N PRO A 304 43.00 -8.80 -55.59
CA PRO A 304 42.74 -10.19 -55.98
C PRO A 304 42.28 -11.13 -54.84
#